data_AF-A0A6B0RV64-F1
#
_entry.id   AF-A0A6B0RV64-F1
#
_cell.length_a   1.000
_cell.length_b   1.000
_cell.length_c   1.000
_cell.angle_alpha   90.00
_cell.angle_beta   90.00
_cell.angle_gamma   90.00
#
_symmetry.space_group_name_H-M   'P 1'
#
loop_
_entity.id
_entity.type
_entity.pdbx_description
1 polymer ?
#
loop_
_entity_poly.entity_id
_entity_poly.type
_entity_poly.pdbx_seq_one_letter_code
_entity_poly.pdbx_strand_id
1 'polypeptide(L)'
;MESNRRYTKDRFTGHPYQNRTPPKKKKPRTSFTRLQICELEKRFHRQKYLASAERAALAKALKMTDAQVKTWFQNRRTKWRRQTAEEREAERQQANRILLQLQQEAFQKSLAQPLPADPLCVHNSSLFALQNLQPWSDDSTKITSVTSVASACE
;
A
#
# COMPACT_ATOMS: atom_id res chain seq x y z
N MET A 1 16.06 16.33 8.52
CA MET A 1 15.70 15.36 7.46
C MET A 1 16.10 13.98 7.96
N GLU A 2 15.33 13.43 8.90
CA GLU A 2 15.68 12.16 9.55
C GLU A 2 15.22 11.00 8.65
N SER A 3 16.19 10.24 8.17
CA SER A 3 16.01 9.13 7.25
C SER A 3 15.29 7.97 7.91
N ASN A 4 13.96 7.93 7.74
CA ASN A 4 13.13 6.79 8.14
C ASN A 4 13.28 5.66 7.12
N ARG A 5 14.43 4.98 7.11
CA ARG A 5 14.69 3.81 6.26
C ARG A 5 15.05 2.59 7.10
N ARG A 6 14.20 2.24 8.08
CA ARG A 6 14.18 0.88 8.63
C ARG A 6 13.25 0.01 7.80
N TYR A 7 13.74 -0.34 6.60
CA TYR A 7 13.18 -1.43 5.81
C TYR A 7 13.25 -2.69 6.67
N THR A 8 12.11 -3.30 6.94
CA THR A 8 11.94 -4.46 7.81
C THR A 8 12.85 -5.61 7.37
N LYS A 9 14.02 -5.75 7.98
CA LYS A 9 14.99 -6.83 7.76
C LYS A 9 15.16 -7.69 9.01
N ASP A 10 14.07 -7.98 9.73
CA ASP A 10 14.16 -8.71 11.00
C ASP A 10 13.12 -9.82 11.18
N ARG A 11 12.86 -10.59 10.11
CA ARG A 11 12.12 -11.87 10.25
C ARG A 11 12.82 -13.05 9.60
N PHE A 12 14.14 -13.01 9.55
CA PHE A 12 14.97 -14.18 9.27
C PHE A 12 16.16 -14.22 10.24
N THR A 13 15.86 -14.37 11.52
CA THR A 13 16.83 -14.86 12.51
C THR A 13 17.10 -16.34 12.22
N GLY A 14 17.89 -16.58 11.18
CA GLY A 14 18.36 -17.88 10.77
C GLY A 14 19.76 -17.74 10.21
N HIS A 15 20.59 -18.77 10.38
CA HIS A 15 21.96 -18.77 9.89
C HIS A 15 22.02 -18.35 8.41
N PRO A 16 22.90 -17.39 8.06
CA PRO A 16 23.00 -16.87 6.70
C PRO A 16 23.33 -18.01 5.76
N TYR A 17 22.77 -17.94 4.54
CA TYR A 17 22.91 -19.01 3.55
C TYR A 17 24.38 -19.34 3.24
N GLN A 18 25.28 -18.37 3.37
CA GLN A 18 26.72 -18.51 3.12
C GLN A 18 27.45 -19.39 4.15
N ASN A 19 26.88 -19.57 5.35
CA ASN A 19 27.47 -20.41 6.40
C ASN A 19 26.96 -21.86 6.35
N ARG A 20 26.17 -22.22 5.34
CA ARG A 20 25.64 -23.58 5.18
C ARG A 20 26.54 -24.37 4.26
N THR A 21 26.94 -25.56 4.71
CA THR A 21 27.67 -26.50 3.85
C THR A 21 26.86 -26.78 2.58
N PRO A 22 27.44 -26.61 1.38
CA PRO A 22 26.74 -26.87 0.13
C PRO A 22 26.20 -28.31 0.09
N PRO A 23 24.92 -28.53 -0.31
CA PRO A 23 24.35 -29.87 -0.37
C PRO A 23 25.16 -30.75 -1.32
N LYS A 24 25.73 -31.86 -0.81
CA LYS A 24 26.68 -32.70 -1.56
C LYS A 24 26.10 -33.37 -2.83
N LYS A 25 24.77 -33.52 -2.95
CA LYS A 25 24.08 -33.97 -4.19
C LYS A 25 22.65 -33.41 -4.25
N LYS A 26 22.28 -32.73 -5.33
CA LYS A 26 20.90 -32.27 -5.58
C LYS A 26 20.09 -33.45 -6.15
N LYS A 27 19.07 -33.90 -5.43
CA LYS A 27 18.08 -34.84 -5.97
C LYS A 27 17.34 -34.18 -7.14
N PRO A 28 17.03 -34.91 -8.23
CA PRO A 28 16.23 -34.38 -9.33
C PRO A 28 14.92 -33.77 -8.83
N ARG A 29 14.51 -32.62 -9.39
CA ARG A 29 13.24 -32.00 -9.02
C ARG A 29 12.10 -32.83 -9.59
N THR A 30 11.30 -33.41 -8.71
CA THR A 30 10.07 -34.12 -9.10
C THR A 30 8.89 -33.16 -9.06
N SER A 31 8.10 -33.09 -10.13
CA SER A 31 6.81 -32.39 -10.13
C SER A 31 5.72 -33.30 -9.59
N PHE A 32 4.79 -32.75 -8.81
CA PHE A 32 3.61 -33.48 -8.34
C PHE A 32 2.50 -33.42 -9.40
N THR A 33 1.72 -34.48 -9.52
CA THR A 33 0.58 -34.50 -10.44
C THR A 33 -0.53 -33.55 -9.97
N ARG A 34 -1.43 -33.16 -10.87
CA ARG A 34 -2.57 -32.29 -10.51
C ARG A 34 -3.45 -32.91 -9.42
N LEU A 35 -3.70 -34.22 -9.49
CA LEU A 35 -4.48 -34.95 -8.47
C LEU A 35 -3.79 -34.91 -7.10
N GLN A 36 -2.47 -35.12 -7.05
CA GLN A 36 -1.70 -35.02 -5.81
C GLN A 36 -1.80 -33.60 -5.20
N ILE A 37 -1.64 -32.56 -6.02
CA ILE A 37 -1.75 -31.17 -5.56
C ILE A 37 -3.16 -30.88 -5.03
N CYS A 38 -4.20 -31.31 -5.75
CA CYS A 38 -5.59 -31.09 -5.35
C CYS A 38 -5.90 -31.69 -3.97
N GLU A 39 -5.54 -32.95 -3.74
CA GLU A 39 -5.80 -33.61 -2.45
C GLU A 39 -4.94 -33.02 -1.32
N LEU A 40 -3.70 -32.62 -1.61
CA LEU A 40 -2.86 -31.89 -0.64
C LEU A 40 -3.49 -30.54 -0.25
N GLU A 41 -4.00 -29.79 -1.22
CA GLU A 41 -4.69 -28.51 -0.98
C GLU A 41 -5.99 -28.69 -0.21
N LYS A 42 -6.80 -29.69 -0.57
CA LYS A 42 -8.04 -30.05 0.14
C LYS A 42 -7.76 -30.41 1.60
N ARG A 43 -6.74 -31.24 1.87
CA ARG A 43 -6.35 -31.58 3.24
C ARG A 43 -5.82 -30.35 3.98
N PHE A 44 -5.00 -29.52 3.32
CA PHE A 44 -4.48 -28.28 3.90
C PHE A 44 -5.59 -27.27 4.22
N HIS A 45 -6.64 -27.20 3.41
CA HIS A 45 -7.78 -26.34 3.69
C HIS A 45 -8.40 -26.68 5.05
N ARG A 46 -8.60 -27.98 5.32
CA ARG A 46 -9.14 -28.51 6.58
C ARG A 46 -8.16 -28.39 7.75
N GLN A 47 -6.87 -28.61 7.52
CA GLN A 47 -5.88 -28.70 8.61
C GLN A 47 -4.50 -28.22 8.13
N LYS A 48 -3.99 -27.12 8.74
CA LYS A 48 -2.71 -26.50 8.32
C LYS A 48 -1.47 -27.27 8.79
N TYR A 49 -1.61 -28.11 9.81
CA TYR A 49 -0.53 -28.87 10.47
C TYR A 49 -0.97 -30.32 10.65
N LEU A 50 -0.24 -31.27 10.08
CA LEU A 50 -0.54 -32.70 10.22
C LEU A 50 0.33 -33.35 11.30
N ALA A 51 -0.29 -34.21 12.11
CA ALA A 51 0.43 -35.13 12.99
C ALA A 51 1.22 -36.18 12.19
N SER A 52 2.15 -36.88 12.84
CA SER A 52 3.02 -37.85 12.16
C SER A 52 2.23 -38.98 11.48
N ALA A 53 1.27 -39.56 12.20
CA ALA A 53 0.43 -40.65 11.68
C ALA A 53 -0.43 -40.20 10.49
N GLU A 54 -1.06 -39.02 10.58
CA GLU A 54 -1.89 -38.46 9.51
C GLU A 54 -1.07 -38.17 8.25
N ARG A 55 0.15 -37.68 8.42
CA ARG A 55 1.09 -37.43 7.32
C ARG A 55 1.47 -38.73 6.61
N ALA A 56 1.79 -39.78 7.38
CA ALA A 56 2.12 -41.09 6.85
C ALA A 56 0.95 -41.71 6.08
N ALA A 57 -0.28 -41.57 6.58
CA ALA A 57 -1.49 -42.02 5.89
C ALA A 57 -1.70 -41.30 4.55
N LEU A 58 -1.56 -39.97 4.54
CA LEU A 58 -1.70 -39.16 3.32
C LEU A 58 -0.61 -39.50 2.29
N ALA A 59 0.62 -39.71 2.75
CA ALA A 59 1.74 -40.11 1.90
C ALA A 59 1.45 -41.45 1.19
N LYS A 60 0.94 -42.44 1.92
CA LYS A 60 0.53 -43.74 1.36
C LYS A 60 -0.60 -43.58 0.33
N ALA A 61 -1.62 -42.77 0.63
CA ALA A 61 -2.76 -42.55 -0.27
C ALA A 61 -2.34 -41.89 -1.60
N LEU A 62 -1.42 -40.92 -1.56
CA LEU A 62 -0.98 -40.16 -2.73
C LEU A 62 0.25 -40.76 -3.45
N LYS A 63 0.74 -41.92 -2.98
CA LYS A 63 1.98 -42.57 -3.45
C LYS A 63 3.18 -41.61 -3.40
N MET A 64 3.29 -40.89 -2.28
CA MET A 64 4.37 -39.96 -1.97
C MET A 64 5.15 -40.43 -0.75
N THR A 65 6.36 -39.91 -0.54
CA THR A 65 7.11 -40.13 0.70
C THR A 65 6.64 -39.18 1.81
N ASP A 66 6.76 -39.61 3.08
CA ASP A 66 6.45 -38.74 4.24
C ASP A 66 7.22 -37.41 4.17
N ALA A 67 8.49 -37.47 3.76
CA ALA A 67 9.34 -36.28 3.58
C ALA A 67 8.82 -35.32 2.51
N GLN A 68 8.26 -35.82 1.39
CA GLN A 68 7.65 -34.97 0.37
C GLN A 68 6.40 -34.28 0.91
N VAL A 69 5.51 -35.01 1.62
CA VAL A 69 4.32 -34.42 2.23
C VAL A 69 4.72 -33.38 3.28
N LYS A 70 5.71 -33.69 4.14
CA LYS A 70 6.26 -32.75 5.14
C LYS A 70 6.76 -31.48 4.48
N THR A 71 7.56 -31.61 3.43
CA THR A 71 8.13 -30.47 2.69
C THR A 71 7.05 -29.66 2.00
N TRP A 72 6.05 -30.32 1.39
CA TRP A 72 4.92 -29.64 0.76
C TRP A 72 4.11 -28.83 1.78
N PHE A 73 3.77 -29.41 2.94
CA PHE A 73 3.05 -28.70 4.01
C PHE A 73 3.87 -27.55 4.61
N GLN A 74 5.19 -27.71 4.71
CA GLN A 74 6.08 -26.61 5.12
C GLN A 74 6.04 -25.46 4.12
N ASN A 75 6.23 -25.76 2.83
CA ASN A 75 6.21 -24.76 1.76
C ASN A 75 4.84 -24.09 1.65
N ARG A 76 3.76 -24.87 1.79
CA ARG A 76 2.39 -24.35 1.73
C ARG A 76 2.10 -23.40 2.88
N ARG A 77 2.54 -23.71 4.11
CA ARG A 77 2.43 -22.80 5.27
C ARG A 77 3.23 -21.52 5.07
N THR A 78 4.44 -21.60 4.51
CA THR A 78 5.23 -20.40 4.19
C THR A 78 4.52 -19.52 3.17
N LYS A 79 3.99 -20.11 2.08
CA LYS A 79 3.19 -19.37 1.09
C LYS A 79 1.95 -18.75 1.73
N TRP A 80 1.22 -19.50 2.56
CA TRP A 80 0.03 -19.01 3.25
C TRP A 80 0.35 -17.81 4.17
N ARG A 81 1.37 -17.91 5.02
CA ARG A 81 1.78 -16.79 5.87
C ARG A 81 2.20 -15.56 5.07
N ARG A 82 2.89 -15.75 3.93
CA ARG A 82 3.26 -14.66 3.04
C ARG A 82 2.03 -13.97 2.46
N GLN A 83 1.08 -14.74 1.92
CA GLN A 83 -0.18 -14.21 1.38
C GLN A 83 -0.96 -13.41 2.44
N THR A 84 -1.11 -13.94 3.65
CA THR A 84 -1.81 -13.25 4.75
C THR A 84 -1.07 -12.00 5.25
N ALA A 85 0.25 -11.93 5.10
CA ALA A 85 1.03 -10.74 5.44
C ALA A 85 0.90 -9.66 4.35
N GLU A 86 0.96 -10.07 3.08
CA GLU A 86 0.80 -9.19 1.92
C GLU A 86 -0.60 -8.56 1.88
N GLU A 87 -1.64 -9.34 2.17
CA GLU A 87 -3.02 -8.86 2.26
C GLU A 87 -3.18 -7.77 3.32
N ARG A 88 -2.69 -8.03 4.55
CA ARG A 88 -2.70 -7.03 5.64
C ARG A 88 -1.89 -5.78 5.29
N GLU A 89 -0.77 -5.93 4.60
CA GLU A 89 0.03 -4.80 4.14
C GLU A 89 -0.70 -3.97 3.09
N ALA A 90 -1.38 -4.61 2.15
CA ALA A 90 -2.19 -3.94 1.13
C ALA A 90 -3.36 -3.17 1.75
N GLU A 91 -4.06 -3.76 2.72
CA GLU A 91 -5.10 -3.08 3.50
C GLU A 91 -4.55 -1.84 4.22
N ARG A 92 -3.39 -1.98 4.88
CA ARG A 92 -2.72 -0.86 5.54
C ARG A 92 -2.34 0.25 4.56
N GLN A 93 -1.82 -0.10 3.39
CA GLN A 93 -1.49 0.87 2.35
C GLN A 93 -2.73 1.57 1.81
N GLN A 94 -3.85 0.85 1.62
CA GLN A 94 -5.12 1.45 1.23
C GLN A 94 -5.65 2.42 2.29
N ALA A 95 -5.63 2.02 3.56
CA ALA A 95 -6.04 2.88 4.67
C ALA A 95 -5.19 4.17 4.73
N ASN A 96 -3.87 4.04 4.56
CA ASN A 96 -2.96 5.20 4.50
C ASN A 96 -3.26 6.13 3.31
N ARG A 97 -3.60 5.57 2.13
CA ARG A 97 -4.01 6.38 0.97
C ARG A 97 -5.28 7.17 1.25
N ILE A 98 -6.29 6.53 1.82
CA ILE A 98 -7.56 7.18 2.19
C ILE A 98 -7.32 8.29 3.21
N LEU A 99 -6.53 8.01 4.25
CA LEU A 99 -6.19 9.01 5.27
C LEU A 99 -5.50 10.24 4.66
N LEU A 100 -4.55 10.03 3.75
CA LEU A 100 -3.86 11.12 3.07
C LEU A 100 -4.80 11.95 2.19
N GLN A 101 -5.71 11.29 1.47
CA GLN A 101 -6.71 11.98 0.66
C GLN A 101 -7.67 12.82 1.52
N LEU A 102 -8.17 12.28 2.63
CA LEU A 102 -9.04 13.02 3.55
C LEU A 102 -8.33 14.25 4.13
N GLN A 103 -7.04 14.15 4.44
CA GLN A 103 -6.25 15.29 4.90
C GLN A 103 -6.12 16.37 3.82
N GLN A 104 -5.89 15.98 2.56
CA GLN A 104 -5.86 16.92 1.42
C GLN A 104 -7.21 17.59 1.21
N GLU A 105 -8.31 16.83 1.24
CA GLU A 105 -9.66 17.37 1.10
C GLU A 105 -10.01 18.33 2.24
N ALA A 106 -9.63 18.03 3.49
CA ALA A 106 -9.82 18.92 4.62
C ALA A 106 -9.04 20.24 4.46
N PHE A 107 -7.79 20.17 3.98
CA PHE A 107 -6.97 21.35 3.70
C PHE A 107 -7.50 22.19 2.52
N GLN A 108 -7.94 21.54 1.44
CA GLN A 108 -8.57 22.23 0.32
C GLN A 108 -9.88 22.90 0.74
N LYS A 109 -10.70 22.22 1.56
CA LYS A 109 -11.92 22.82 2.13
C LYS A 109 -11.61 24.03 3.03
N SER A 110 -10.53 24.01 3.80
CA SER A 110 -10.15 25.18 4.60
C SER A 110 -9.70 26.36 3.74
N LEU A 111 -9.10 26.11 2.57
CA LEU A 111 -8.72 27.15 1.60
C LEU A 111 -9.91 27.66 0.76
N ALA A 112 -10.87 26.80 0.44
CA ALA A 112 -11.99 27.10 -0.45
C ALA A 112 -13.24 27.65 0.26
N GLN A 113 -13.29 27.63 1.61
CA GLN A 113 -14.33 28.36 2.32
C GLN A 113 -14.09 29.87 2.15
N PRO A 114 -15.07 30.64 1.64
CA PRO A 114 -15.04 32.09 1.83
C PRO A 114 -14.99 32.31 3.33
N LEU A 115 -13.96 33.01 3.82
CA LEU A 115 -13.97 33.50 5.20
C LEU A 115 -15.31 34.22 5.39
N PRO A 116 -16.12 33.89 6.41
CA PRO A 116 -17.34 34.64 6.67
C PRO A 116 -16.94 36.11 6.77
N ALA A 117 -17.61 36.98 6.00
CA ALA A 117 -17.31 38.40 6.00
C ALA A 117 -17.33 38.88 7.46
N ASP A 118 -16.20 39.44 7.92
CA ASP A 118 -16.08 39.90 9.31
C ASP A 118 -17.28 40.81 9.59
N PRO A 119 -18.12 40.52 10.59
CA PRO A 119 -19.28 41.32 10.91
C PRO A 119 -18.93 42.82 10.98
N LEU A 120 -17.75 43.18 11.49
CA LEU A 120 -17.33 44.59 11.57
C LEU A 120 -17.09 45.23 10.20
N CYS A 121 -16.66 44.44 9.21
CA CYS A 121 -16.43 44.91 7.84
C CYS A 121 -17.76 45.19 7.10
N VAL A 122 -18.80 44.39 7.36
CA VAL A 122 -20.12 44.55 6.72
C VAL A 122 -20.87 45.79 7.23
N HIS A 123 -20.65 46.17 8.49
CA HIS A 123 -21.32 47.32 9.11
C HIS A 123 -20.58 48.65 8.93
N ASN A 124 -19.32 48.63 8.47
CA ASN A 124 -18.54 49.83 8.21
C ASN A 124 -18.49 50.12 6.71
N SER A 125 -19.17 51.18 6.26
CA SER A 125 -19.30 51.53 4.85
C SER A 125 -17.96 51.74 4.13
N SER A 126 -16.95 52.29 4.82
CA SER A 126 -15.60 52.48 4.28
C SER A 126 -14.86 51.15 4.11
N LEU A 127 -14.90 50.25 5.11
CA LEU A 127 -14.26 48.94 5.02
C LEU A 127 -14.96 48.04 3.98
N PHE A 128 -16.29 48.09 3.90
CA PHE A 128 -17.05 47.36 2.90
C PHE A 128 -16.70 47.79 1.47
N ALA A 129 -16.56 49.10 1.23
CA ALA A 129 -16.16 49.62 -0.08
C ALA A 129 -14.75 49.14 -0.49
N LEU A 130 -13.81 49.08 0.47
CA LEU A 130 -12.46 48.57 0.23
C LEU A 130 -12.44 47.06 -0.09
N GLN A 131 -13.32 46.27 0.53
CA GLN A 131 -13.43 44.84 0.25
C GLN A 131 -13.90 44.56 -1.20
N ASN A 132 -14.76 45.41 -1.78
CA ASN A 132 -15.26 45.25 -3.15
C ASN A 132 -14.22 45.57 -4.24
N LEU A 133 -13.17 46.31 -3.90
CA LEU A 133 -12.12 46.69 -4.85
C LEU A 133 -11.12 45.54 -5.13
N GLN A 134 -11.19 44.42 -4.37
CA GLN A 134 -10.28 43.25 -4.39
C GLN A 134 -9.02 43.39 -5.27
N PRO A 135 -8.02 44.21 -4.86
CA PRO A 135 -6.85 44.47 -5.70
C PRO A 135 -5.92 43.26 -5.89
N TRP A 136 -6.12 42.22 -5.09
CA TRP A 136 -5.34 40.98 -5.02
C TRP A 136 -6.07 39.76 -5.59
N SER A 137 -7.32 39.92 -6.09
CA SER A 137 -7.95 38.89 -6.91
C SER A 137 -7.38 38.98 -8.31
N ASP A 138 -6.46 38.08 -8.63
CA ASP A 138 -5.82 38.00 -9.95
C ASP A 138 -6.82 37.45 -10.99
N ASP A 139 -7.74 38.30 -11.44
CA ASP A 139 -8.45 38.08 -12.70
C ASP A 139 -7.58 38.60 -13.84
N SER A 140 -6.67 37.76 -14.30
CA SER A 140 -5.77 38.04 -15.42
C SER A 140 -6.50 38.21 -16.78
N THR A 141 -7.83 38.33 -16.82
CA THR A 141 -8.58 38.49 -18.09
C THR A 141 -9.10 39.91 -18.38
N LYS A 142 -8.80 40.91 -17.53
CA LYS A 142 -9.21 42.31 -17.77
C LYS A 142 -8.09 43.35 -17.81
N ILE A 143 -6.85 42.97 -18.11
CA ILE A 143 -5.74 43.93 -18.35
C ILE A 143 -5.45 44.04 -19.87
N THR A 144 -6.48 44.19 -20.69
CA THR A 144 -6.32 44.50 -22.13
C THR A 144 -7.37 45.51 -22.57
N SER A 145 -7.47 46.66 -21.88
CA SER A 145 -8.13 47.83 -22.47
C SER A 145 -7.86 49.12 -21.68
N VAL A 146 -6.60 49.49 -21.43
CA VAL A 146 -6.22 50.89 -21.15
C VAL A 146 -4.72 51.09 -21.36
N THR A 147 -4.25 50.82 -22.58
CA THR A 147 -2.93 51.31 -23.05
C THR A 147 -3.04 51.70 -24.51
N SER A 148 -3.85 52.72 -24.77
CA SER A 148 -3.78 53.46 -26.03
C SER A 148 -4.22 54.89 -25.78
N VAL A 149 -3.30 55.72 -25.29
CA VAL A 149 -3.18 57.16 -25.58
C VAL A 149 -1.86 57.66 -24.99
N ALA A 150 -0.74 57.31 -25.62
CA ALA A 150 0.51 58.05 -25.47
C ALA A 150 1.47 57.67 -26.62
N SER A 151 1.18 58.14 -27.83
CA SER A 151 2.23 58.41 -28.82
C SER A 151 1.67 59.25 -29.98
N ALA A 152 2.51 60.19 -30.45
CA ALA A 152 2.41 61.03 -31.65
C ALA A 152 1.67 62.39 -31.51
N CYS A 153 2.42 63.48 -31.29
CA CYS A 153 2.93 64.37 -32.36
C CYS A 153 3.51 65.68 -31.80
N GLU A 154 4.69 66.03 -32.32
CA GLU A 154 5.42 67.33 -32.42
C GLU A 154 5.48 68.32 -31.23
#